data_AF-A0A0S7YXY3-F1
#
_entry.id   AF-A0A0S7YXY3-F1
#
_cell.length_a   1.000
_cell.length_b   1.000
_cell.length_c   1.000
_cell.angle_alpha   90.00
_cell.angle_beta   90.00
_cell.angle_gamma   90.00
#
_symmetry.space_group_name_H-M   'P 1'
#
loop_
_entity.id
_entity.type
_entity.pdbx_description
1 polymer ?
#
loop_
_entity_poly.entity_id
_entity_poly.type
_entity_poly.pdbx_seq_one_letter_code
_entity_poly.pdbx_strand_id
1 'polypeptide(L)'
;MSTLLQTMIPVFGLVALGAVSVRTEIVDSRGVRGLVMFVFTFSIPALLLSSVAGLEVPEDISWGFLIAFYAGSLLVFALGALVGASVFGRPVAEQAIFGLGASFSNLVLIGLPVVLTALGPEASFPMFLILGFHSATFMPIAVVMVQAGQGGEGVSAGALRQVLFDVVRNPIILALLAGFALNLFGVELWTPVTTMLDLLGSASVPCALFALGGSLAGYSLGGDVGPAAWLGFVKLVVHPFLVWLIA
;
A
#
# COMPACT_ATOMS: atom_id res chain seq x y z
N MET A 1 24.50 -6.75 10.61
CA MET A 1 24.63 -7.16 9.20
C MET A 1 23.93 -8.50 8.92
N SER A 2 24.08 -9.53 9.77
CA SER A 2 23.42 -10.84 9.60
C SER A 2 21.88 -10.77 9.60
N THR A 3 21.28 -10.00 10.51
CA THR A 3 19.82 -9.86 10.62
C THR A 3 19.19 -9.27 9.36
N LEU A 4 19.85 -8.29 8.74
CA LEU A 4 19.32 -7.58 7.57
C LEU A 4 19.28 -8.51 6.34
N LEU A 5 20.33 -9.31 6.14
CA LEU A 5 20.35 -10.35 5.09
C LEU A 5 19.31 -11.44 5.36
N GLN A 6 19.14 -11.88 6.61
CA GLN A 6 18.15 -12.90 6.98
C GLN A 6 16.71 -12.46 6.73
N THR A 7 16.39 -11.17 6.86
CA THR A 7 15.06 -10.63 6.54
C THR A 7 14.87 -10.34 5.05
N MET A 8 15.90 -9.82 4.37
CA MET A 8 15.81 -9.41 2.95
C MET A 8 15.81 -10.61 1.99
N ILE A 9 16.58 -11.67 2.28
CA ILE A 9 16.70 -12.84 1.39
C ILE A 9 15.35 -13.50 1.13
N PRO A 10 14.50 -13.81 2.13
CA PRO A 10 13.18 -14.41 1.87
C PRO A 10 12.28 -13.49 1.05
N VAL A 11 12.28 -12.18 1.34
CA VAL A 11 11.44 -11.19 0.64
C VAL A 11 11.82 -11.10 -0.83
N PHE A 12 13.09 -10.86 -1.14
CA PHE A 12 13.55 -10.78 -2.52
C PHE A 12 13.59 -12.16 -3.20
N GLY A 13 13.77 -13.24 -2.44
CA GLY A 13 13.67 -14.61 -2.93
C GLY A 13 12.29 -14.92 -3.48
N LEU A 14 11.22 -14.56 -2.76
CA LEU A 14 9.85 -14.73 -3.23
C LEU A 14 9.55 -13.90 -4.49
N VAL A 15 10.03 -12.66 -4.53
CA VAL A 15 9.92 -11.79 -5.71
C VAL A 15 10.68 -12.41 -6.90
N ALA A 16 11.90 -12.90 -6.68
CA ALA A 16 12.69 -13.56 -7.71
C ALA A 16 12.02 -14.84 -8.22
N LEU A 17 11.46 -15.67 -7.33
CA LEU A 17 10.73 -16.87 -7.68
C LEU A 17 9.51 -16.57 -8.55
N GLY A 18 8.72 -15.54 -8.20
CA GLY A 18 7.60 -15.11 -9.02
C GLY A 18 8.02 -14.59 -10.40
N ALA A 19 9.12 -13.84 -10.46
CA ALA A 19 9.66 -13.34 -11.73
C ALA A 19 10.15 -14.49 -12.62
N VAL A 20 10.89 -15.45 -12.03
CA VAL A 20 11.37 -16.64 -12.73
C VAL A 20 10.20 -17.48 -13.22
N SER A 21 9.17 -17.72 -12.40
CA SER A 21 8.04 -18.56 -12.79
C SER A 21 7.30 -18.07 -14.03
N VAL A 22 7.22 -16.74 -14.22
CA VAL A 22 6.62 -16.16 -15.42
C VAL A 22 7.57 -16.22 -16.61
N ARG A 23 8.87 -15.93 -16.40
CA ARG A 23 9.89 -16.00 -17.45
C ARG A 23 10.12 -17.42 -17.98
N THR A 24 9.91 -18.43 -17.14
CA THR A 24 10.00 -19.85 -17.51
C THR A 24 8.64 -20.43 -17.89
N GLU A 25 7.61 -19.59 -18.06
CA GLU A 25 6.26 -19.99 -18.49
C GLU A 25 5.55 -21.01 -17.58
N ILE A 26 6.00 -21.17 -16.32
CA ILE A 26 5.32 -22.01 -15.31
C ILE A 26 3.98 -21.35 -14.90
N VAL A 27 3.96 -20.02 -14.84
CA VAL A 27 2.78 -19.23 -14.53
C VAL A 27 2.60 -18.19 -15.63
N ASP A 28 1.40 -18.11 -16.20
CA ASP A 28 1.09 -17.09 -17.20
C ASP A 28 0.61 -15.77 -16.56
N SER A 29 0.44 -14.74 -17.38
CA SER A 29 -0.03 -13.43 -16.91
C SER A 29 -1.43 -13.47 -16.29
N ARG A 30 -2.28 -14.42 -16.71
CA ARG A 30 -3.61 -14.64 -16.12
C ARG A 30 -3.51 -15.23 -14.72
N GLY A 31 -2.60 -16.17 -14.51
CA GLY A 31 -2.29 -16.76 -13.22
C GLY A 31 -1.78 -15.71 -12.22
N VAL A 32 -0.84 -14.87 -12.65
CA VAL A 32 -0.38 -13.73 -11.82
C VAL A 32 -1.53 -12.79 -11.47
N ARG A 33 -2.36 -12.41 -12.45
CA ARG A 33 -3.52 -11.53 -12.22
C ARG A 33 -4.52 -12.16 -11.26
N GLY A 34 -4.79 -13.47 -11.39
CA GLY A 34 -5.65 -14.21 -10.46
C GLY A 34 -5.10 -14.20 -9.04
N LEU A 35 -3.78 -14.39 -8.89
CA LEU A 35 -3.12 -14.33 -7.58
C LEU A 35 -3.18 -12.94 -6.95
N VAL A 36 -2.95 -11.88 -7.73
CA VAL A 36 -3.14 -10.49 -7.27
C VAL A 36 -4.58 -10.28 -6.78
N MET A 37 -5.58 -10.69 -7.58
CA MET A 37 -6.99 -10.56 -7.19
C MET A 37 -7.31 -11.34 -5.91
N PHE A 38 -6.78 -12.55 -5.75
CA PHE A 38 -6.94 -13.33 -4.52
C PHE A 38 -6.37 -12.59 -3.30
N VAL A 39 -5.14 -12.09 -3.42
CA VAL A 39 -4.43 -11.38 -2.35
C VAL A 39 -5.21 -10.16 -1.89
N PHE A 40 -5.61 -9.29 -2.82
CA PHE A 40 -6.26 -8.01 -2.49
C PHE A 40 -7.75 -8.15 -2.13
N THR A 41 -8.43 -9.21 -2.59
CA THR A 41 -9.88 -9.42 -2.34
C THR A 41 -10.14 -10.26 -1.10
N PHE A 42 -9.28 -11.23 -0.78
CA PHE A 42 -9.54 -12.21 0.29
C PHE A 42 -8.44 -12.21 1.35
N SER A 43 -7.18 -12.38 0.93
CA SER A 43 -6.07 -12.66 1.86
C SER A 43 -5.74 -11.45 2.75
N ILE A 44 -5.45 -10.30 2.16
CA ILE A 44 -5.17 -9.06 2.92
C ILE A 44 -6.40 -8.62 3.74
N PRO A 45 -7.62 -8.58 3.19
CA PRO A 45 -8.81 -8.29 3.99
C PRO A 45 -8.97 -9.22 5.20
N ALA A 46 -8.75 -10.53 5.04
CA ALA A 46 -8.82 -11.47 6.16
C ALA A 46 -7.77 -11.17 7.24
N LEU A 47 -6.52 -10.93 6.84
CA LEU A 47 -5.42 -10.54 7.74
C LEU A 47 -5.78 -9.29 8.54
N LEU A 48 -6.29 -8.25 7.88
CA LEU A 48 -6.57 -6.97 8.51
C LEU A 48 -7.80 -7.04 9.42
N LEU A 49 -8.83 -7.79 9.03
CA LEU A 49 -10.01 -8.00 9.87
C LEU A 49 -9.61 -8.71 11.16
N SER A 50 -8.89 -9.84 11.09
CA SER A 50 -8.49 -10.56 12.31
C SER A 50 -7.56 -9.74 13.19
N SER A 51 -6.61 -9.03 12.58
CA SER A 51 -5.66 -8.18 13.31
C SER A 51 -6.33 -7.00 14.02
N VAL A 52 -7.31 -6.33 13.38
CA VAL A 52 -8.02 -5.19 14.00
C VAL A 52 -9.07 -5.67 15.01
N ALA A 53 -9.71 -6.82 14.78
CA ALA A 53 -10.69 -7.36 15.73
C ALA A 53 -10.06 -7.66 17.11
N GLY A 54 -8.81 -8.13 17.14
CA GLY A 54 -8.04 -8.40 18.37
C GLY A 54 -7.22 -7.23 18.90
N LEU A 55 -7.38 -6.03 18.35
CA LEU A 55 -6.55 -4.88 18.66
C LEU A 55 -6.92 -4.24 20.01
N GLU A 56 -5.94 -3.92 20.83
CA GLU A 56 -6.17 -3.08 22.01
C GLU A 56 -6.22 -1.60 21.55
N VAL A 57 -7.39 -0.97 21.69
CA VAL A 57 -7.58 0.45 21.36
C VAL A 57 -7.10 1.30 22.54
N PRO A 58 -6.10 2.18 22.35
CA PRO A 58 -5.64 3.07 23.42
C PRO A 58 -6.75 4.03 23.88
N GLU A 59 -6.80 4.32 25.19
CA GLU A 59 -7.76 5.30 25.75
C GLU A 59 -7.51 6.72 25.21
N ASP A 60 -6.24 7.11 25.07
CA ASP A 60 -5.82 8.41 24.53
C ASP A 60 -5.21 8.25 23.13
N ILE A 61 -5.98 8.65 22.11
CA ILE A 61 -5.50 8.68 20.72
C ILE A 61 -4.90 10.05 20.41
N SER A 62 -3.57 10.10 20.29
CA SER A 62 -2.89 11.29 19.76
C SER A 62 -3.09 11.37 18.25
N TRP A 63 -3.97 12.25 17.77
CA TRP A 63 -4.21 12.43 16.33
C TRP A 63 -3.04 13.10 15.59
N GLY A 64 -2.04 13.61 16.31
CA GLY A 64 -0.88 14.30 15.75
C GLY A 64 -0.07 13.45 14.79
N PHE A 65 0.04 12.13 15.01
CA PHE A 65 0.80 11.26 14.11
C PHE A 65 0.15 11.15 12.73
N LEU A 66 -1.18 11.15 12.64
CA LEU A 66 -1.89 11.12 11.35
C LEU A 66 -1.63 12.41 10.57
N ILE A 67 -1.68 13.55 11.26
CA ILE A 67 -1.40 14.85 10.64
C ILE A 67 0.05 14.88 10.15
N ALA A 68 1.02 14.50 10.99
CA ALA A 68 2.43 14.49 10.61
C ALA A 68 2.70 13.55 9.42
N PHE A 69 2.15 12.33 9.46
CA PHE A 69 2.30 11.36 8.39
C PHE A 69 1.66 11.84 7.08
N TYR A 70 0.40 12.29 7.10
CA TYR A 70 -0.28 12.69 5.86
C TYR A 70 0.19 14.04 5.33
N ALA A 71 0.51 15.02 6.18
CA ALA A 71 1.10 16.27 5.72
C ALA A 71 2.44 16.00 5.03
N GLY A 72 3.33 15.23 5.66
CA GLY A 72 4.61 14.84 5.05
C GLY A 72 4.42 14.05 3.75
N SER A 73 3.50 13.08 3.74
CA SER A 73 3.25 12.24 2.56
C SER A 73 2.60 13.00 1.40
N LEU A 74 1.71 13.95 1.67
CA LEU A 74 1.10 14.83 0.66
C LEU A 74 2.11 15.82 0.10
N LEU A 75 2.98 16.38 0.93
CA LEU A 75 4.10 17.21 0.46
C LEU A 75 5.03 16.41 -0.45
N VAL A 76 5.38 15.18 -0.08
CA VAL A 76 6.18 14.28 -0.92
C VAL A 76 5.46 13.92 -2.22
N PHE A 77 4.16 13.68 -2.17
CA PHE A 77 3.36 13.46 -3.36
C PHE A 77 3.45 14.67 -4.31
N ALA A 78 3.24 15.87 -3.78
CA ALA A 78 3.33 17.11 -4.56
C ALA A 78 4.74 17.33 -5.14
N LEU A 79 5.79 17.06 -4.35
CA LEU A 79 7.18 17.12 -4.82
C LEU A 79 7.45 16.10 -5.93
N GLY A 80 6.98 14.86 -5.78
CA GLY A 80 7.10 13.82 -6.79
C GLY A 80 6.43 14.24 -8.11
N ALA A 81 5.18 14.70 -8.03
CA ALA A 81 4.44 15.22 -9.17
C ALA A 81 5.13 16.42 -9.84
N LEU A 82 5.60 17.39 -9.04
CA LEU A 82 6.31 18.58 -9.51
C LEU A 82 7.61 18.21 -10.23
N VAL A 83 8.37 17.26 -9.71
CA VAL A 83 9.60 16.79 -10.36
C VAL A 83 9.28 16.04 -11.66
N GLY A 84 8.22 15.23 -11.66
CA GLY A 84 7.70 14.61 -12.89
C GLY A 84 7.42 15.66 -13.97
N ALA A 85 6.82 16.79 -13.60
CA ALA A 85 6.55 17.91 -14.51
C ALA A 85 7.81 18.65 -14.95
N SER A 86 8.60 19.14 -13.99
CA SER A 86 9.65 20.15 -14.21
C SER A 86 11.00 19.58 -14.63
N VAL A 87 11.36 18.37 -14.17
CA VAL A 87 12.66 17.75 -14.47
C VAL A 87 12.52 16.72 -15.59
N PHE A 88 11.43 15.94 -15.57
CA PHE A 88 11.23 14.84 -16.51
C PHE A 88 10.22 15.15 -17.62
N GLY A 89 9.61 16.35 -17.64
CA GLY A 89 8.74 16.81 -18.71
C GLY A 89 7.48 15.95 -18.91
N ARG A 90 7.01 15.26 -17.86
CA ARG A 90 5.94 14.28 -17.98
C ARG A 90 4.56 14.93 -18.05
N PRO A 91 3.62 14.36 -18.84
CA PRO A 91 2.24 14.83 -18.88
C PRO A 91 1.57 14.68 -17.51
N VAL A 92 0.53 15.48 -17.24
CA VAL A 92 -0.13 15.55 -15.93
C VAL A 92 -0.59 14.18 -15.42
N ALA A 93 -1.05 13.31 -16.32
CA ALA A 93 -1.43 11.95 -15.94
C ALA A 93 -0.25 11.10 -15.43
N GLU A 94 0.94 11.27 -16.00
CA GLU A 94 2.16 10.60 -15.51
C GLU A 94 2.68 11.26 -14.24
N GLN A 95 2.47 12.57 -14.02
CA GLN A 95 2.84 13.25 -12.77
C GLN A 95 2.14 12.64 -11.55
N ALA A 96 0.88 12.19 -11.71
CA ALA A 96 0.16 11.46 -10.67
C ALA A 96 0.89 10.17 -10.27
N ILE A 97 1.47 9.46 -11.25
CA ILE A 97 2.26 8.24 -11.02
C ILE A 97 3.56 8.56 -10.29
N PHE A 98 4.22 9.68 -10.59
CA PHE A 98 5.40 10.12 -9.85
C PHE A 98 5.05 10.46 -8.39
N GLY A 99 3.95 11.19 -8.16
CA GLY A 99 3.47 11.50 -6.81
C GLY A 99 3.13 10.24 -6.02
N LEU A 100 2.43 9.28 -6.63
CA LEU A 100 2.15 7.98 -6.03
C LEU A 100 3.44 7.18 -5.76
N GLY A 101 4.37 7.13 -6.70
CA GLY A 101 5.64 6.41 -6.54
C GLY A 101 6.43 6.92 -5.32
N ALA A 102 6.44 8.24 -5.14
CA ALA A 102 7.15 8.91 -4.05
C ALA A 102 6.49 8.71 -2.67
N SER A 103 5.16 8.70 -2.59
CA SER A 103 4.41 8.77 -1.31
C SER A 103 3.65 7.49 -0.93
N PHE A 104 3.25 6.68 -1.92
CA PHE A 104 2.41 5.51 -1.69
C PHE A 104 3.25 4.35 -1.12
N SER A 105 3.11 4.14 0.17
CA SER A 105 3.88 3.15 0.93
C SER A 105 3.25 1.76 0.90
N ASN A 106 4.09 0.72 0.94
CA ASN A 106 3.64 -0.67 1.08
C ASN A 106 3.46 -1.01 2.57
N LEU A 107 2.40 -0.44 3.16
CA LEU A 107 2.15 -0.53 4.59
C LEU A 107 1.80 -1.95 5.04
N VAL A 108 1.06 -2.71 4.23
CA VAL A 108 0.62 -4.06 4.62
C VAL A 108 1.77 -5.06 4.60
N LEU A 109 2.52 -5.13 3.50
CA LEU A 109 3.46 -6.24 3.28
C LEU A 109 4.82 -5.98 3.91
N ILE A 110 5.23 -4.71 4.00
CA ILE A 110 6.54 -4.31 4.52
C ILE A 110 6.40 -3.42 5.75
N GLY A 111 5.50 -2.42 5.72
CA GLY A 111 5.35 -1.45 6.81
C GLY A 111 5.00 -2.10 8.14
N LEU A 112 3.94 -2.91 8.20
CA LEU A 112 3.44 -3.58 9.40
C LEU A 112 4.52 -4.44 10.06
N PRO A 113 5.14 -5.43 9.38
CA PRO A 113 6.19 -6.24 9.99
C PRO A 113 7.38 -5.41 10.50
N VAL A 114 7.83 -4.40 9.73
CA VAL A 114 8.98 -3.57 10.12
C VAL A 114 8.67 -2.72 11.34
N VAL A 115 7.51 -2.04 11.34
CA VAL A 115 7.10 -1.15 12.43
C VAL A 115 6.84 -1.95 13.70
N LEU A 116 6.14 -3.08 13.63
CA LEU A 116 5.87 -3.91 14.82
C LEU A 116 7.15 -4.54 15.38
N THR A 117 8.10 -4.91 14.52
CA THR A 117 9.41 -5.42 14.98
C THR A 117 10.24 -4.32 15.66
N ALA A 118 10.17 -3.08 15.16
CA ALA A 118 10.99 -1.97 15.65
C ALA A 118 10.39 -1.25 16.87
N LEU A 119 9.06 -1.08 16.90
CA LEU A 119 8.34 -0.27 17.87
C LEU A 119 7.43 -1.09 18.80
N GLY A 120 7.28 -2.39 18.55
CA GLY A 120 6.45 -3.28 19.35
C GLY A 120 4.98 -3.34 18.91
N PRO A 121 4.17 -4.22 19.54
CA PRO A 121 2.76 -4.41 19.25
C PRO A 121 1.92 -3.13 19.42
N GLU A 122 2.34 -2.20 20.27
CA GLU A 122 1.64 -0.94 20.56
C GLU A 122 1.52 -0.05 19.31
N ALA A 123 2.42 -0.21 18.33
CA ALA A 123 2.38 0.51 17.07
C ALA A 123 1.31 -0.02 16.08
N SER A 124 0.63 -1.13 16.40
CA SER A 124 -0.39 -1.74 15.53
C SER A 124 -1.57 -0.80 15.26
N PHE A 125 -2.07 -0.14 16.31
CA PHE A 125 -3.24 0.73 16.19
C PHE A 125 -2.99 1.95 15.28
N PRO A 126 -1.90 2.74 15.49
CA PRO A 126 -1.53 3.80 14.55
C PRO A 126 -1.35 3.31 13.11
N MET A 127 -0.74 2.13 12.92
CA MET A 127 -0.52 1.55 11.59
C MET A 127 -1.82 1.19 10.86
N PHE A 128 -2.79 0.60 11.56
CA PHE A 128 -4.08 0.29 10.96
C PHE A 128 -4.91 1.54 10.65
N LEU A 129 -4.81 2.59 11.48
CA LEU A 129 -5.41 3.88 11.16
C LEU A 129 -4.80 4.49 9.89
N ILE A 130 -3.47 4.57 9.79
CA ILE A 130 -2.80 5.02 8.56
C ILE A 130 -3.26 4.16 7.38
N LEU A 131 -3.28 2.84 7.52
CA LEU A 131 -3.67 1.96 6.43
C LEU A 131 -5.09 2.23 5.93
N GLY A 132 -6.05 2.46 6.84
CA GLY A 132 -7.45 2.75 6.51
C GLY A 132 -7.62 4.02 5.69
N PHE A 133 -6.88 5.09 6.03
CA PHE A 133 -6.94 6.35 5.29
C PHE A 133 -6.04 6.37 4.05
N HIS A 134 -5.01 5.51 3.97
CA HIS A 134 -3.95 5.62 2.95
C HIS A 134 -4.48 5.57 1.51
N SER A 135 -5.21 4.51 1.17
CA SER A 135 -5.79 4.38 -0.18
C SER A 135 -6.89 5.42 -0.43
N ALA A 136 -7.67 5.77 0.61
CA ALA A 136 -8.72 6.77 0.53
C ALA A 136 -8.17 8.20 0.31
N THR A 137 -6.94 8.48 0.72
CA THR A 137 -6.29 9.78 0.48
C THR A 137 -5.62 9.84 -0.90
N PHE A 138 -4.77 8.87 -1.24
CA PHE A 138 -3.92 8.98 -2.43
C PHE A 138 -4.61 8.63 -3.75
N MET A 139 -5.52 7.65 -3.76
CA MET A 139 -6.16 7.23 -5.01
C MET A 139 -7.08 8.29 -5.60
N PRO A 140 -7.91 9.01 -4.82
CA PRO A 140 -8.70 10.10 -5.37
C PRO A 140 -7.84 11.21 -5.99
N ILE A 141 -6.74 11.60 -5.31
CA ILE A 141 -5.82 12.62 -5.81
C ILE A 141 -5.22 12.19 -7.14
N ALA A 142 -4.74 10.94 -7.23
CA ALA A 142 -4.15 10.42 -8.45
C ALA A 142 -5.16 10.37 -9.60
N VAL A 143 -6.40 9.90 -9.35
CA VAL A 143 -7.45 9.85 -10.37
C VAL A 143 -7.86 11.24 -10.86
N VAL A 144 -7.95 12.21 -9.96
CA VAL A 144 -8.21 13.63 -10.30
C VAL A 144 -7.12 14.17 -11.22
N MET A 145 -5.85 13.93 -10.88
CA MET A 145 -4.72 14.36 -11.71
C MET A 145 -4.67 13.67 -13.07
N VAL A 146 -4.90 12.35 -13.11
CA VAL A 146 -4.94 11.58 -14.37
C VAL A 146 -6.01 12.11 -15.31
N GLN A 147 -7.22 12.38 -14.81
CA GLN A 147 -8.29 12.95 -15.62
C GLN A 147 -8.00 14.37 -16.07
N ALA A 148 -7.47 15.21 -15.17
CA ALA A 148 -7.07 16.58 -15.53
C ALA A 148 -6.04 16.59 -16.68
N GLY A 149 -5.21 15.55 -16.79
CA GLY A 149 -4.23 15.38 -17.86
C GLY A 149 -4.76 14.86 -19.20
N GLN A 150 -5.99 14.32 -19.26
CA GLN A 150 -6.54 13.72 -20.48
C GLN A 150 -7.24 14.72 -21.42
N GLY A 151 -7.37 15.99 -21.01
CA GLY A 151 -7.80 17.11 -21.86
C GLY A 151 -9.31 17.14 -22.17
N GLY A 152 -10.00 18.18 -21.70
CA GLY A 152 -11.30 18.59 -22.29
C GLY A 152 -12.37 19.09 -21.32
N GLU A 153 -12.71 18.32 -20.28
CA GLU A 153 -13.94 18.57 -19.50
C GLU A 153 -13.73 18.75 -17.99
N GLY A 154 -12.48 18.85 -17.53
CA GLY A 154 -12.17 18.84 -16.10
C GLY A 154 -12.52 17.50 -15.44
N VAL A 155 -12.58 17.47 -14.11
CA VAL A 155 -12.97 16.24 -13.39
C VAL A 155 -14.46 16.05 -13.53
N SER A 156 -14.89 15.00 -14.23
CA SER A 156 -16.32 14.70 -14.33
C SER A 156 -16.88 14.32 -12.96
N ALA A 157 -18.09 14.81 -12.64
CA ALA A 157 -18.80 14.42 -11.43
C ALA A 157 -19.00 12.89 -11.35
N GLY A 158 -19.16 12.24 -12.52
CA GLY A 158 -19.24 10.78 -12.63
C GLY A 158 -17.98 10.07 -12.17
N ALA A 159 -16.79 10.57 -12.50
CA ALA A 159 -15.54 9.96 -12.09
C ALA A 159 -15.21 10.22 -10.62
N LEU A 160 -15.51 11.42 -10.09
CA LEU A 160 -15.38 11.67 -8.65
C LEU A 160 -16.32 10.74 -7.85
N ARG A 161 -17.55 10.56 -8.33
CA ARG A 161 -18.49 9.58 -7.78
C ARG A 161 -17.91 8.16 -7.86
N GLN A 162 -17.36 7.75 -9.00
CA GLN A 162 -16.77 6.42 -9.16
C GLN A 162 -15.64 6.18 -8.15
N VAL A 163 -14.73 7.14 -7.98
CA VAL A 163 -13.66 7.07 -6.99
C VAL A 163 -14.20 6.90 -5.57
N LEU A 164 -15.19 7.70 -5.18
CA LEU A 164 -15.86 7.56 -3.88
C LEU A 164 -16.48 6.16 -3.71
N PHE A 165 -17.14 5.65 -4.75
CA PHE A 165 -17.69 4.30 -4.77
C PHE A 165 -16.61 3.22 -4.65
N ASP A 166 -15.47 3.38 -5.32
CA ASP A 166 -14.35 2.44 -5.28
C ASP A 166 -13.66 2.44 -3.92
N VAL A 167 -13.55 3.60 -3.27
CA VAL A 167 -13.05 3.71 -1.88
C VAL A 167 -13.99 3.00 -0.91
N VAL A 168 -15.30 3.26 -0.98
CA VAL A 168 -16.28 2.63 -0.08
C VAL A 168 -16.39 1.11 -0.32
N ARG A 169 -16.20 0.64 -1.55
CA ARG A 169 -16.24 -0.79 -1.89
C ARG A 169 -14.89 -1.49 -1.74
N ASN A 170 -13.85 -0.80 -1.31
CA ASN A 170 -12.53 -1.38 -1.19
C ASN A 170 -12.55 -2.48 -0.11
N PRO A 171 -12.27 -3.75 -0.44
CA PRO A 171 -12.29 -4.86 0.51
C PRO A 171 -11.38 -4.65 1.72
N ILE A 172 -10.26 -3.96 1.54
CA ILE A 172 -9.31 -3.63 2.62
C ILE A 172 -9.95 -2.66 3.61
N ILE A 173 -10.57 -1.60 3.12
CA ILE A 173 -11.24 -0.60 3.97
C ILE A 173 -12.42 -1.23 4.69
N LEU A 174 -13.23 -2.02 3.98
CA LEU A 174 -14.36 -2.74 4.57
C LEU A 174 -13.92 -3.71 5.66
N ALA A 175 -12.82 -4.44 5.46
CA ALA A 175 -12.26 -5.35 6.46
C ALA A 175 -11.75 -4.62 7.70
N LEU A 176 -11.05 -3.48 7.52
CA LEU A 176 -10.60 -2.64 8.64
C LEU A 176 -11.79 -2.11 9.45
N LEU A 177 -12.82 -1.60 8.77
CA LEU A 177 -14.04 -1.10 9.42
C LEU A 177 -14.80 -2.22 10.15
N ALA A 178 -14.91 -3.40 9.52
CA ALA A 178 -15.55 -4.57 10.13
C ALA A 178 -14.77 -5.07 11.35
N GLY A 179 -13.45 -5.18 11.25
CA GLY A 179 -12.58 -5.55 12.37
C GLY A 179 -12.69 -4.55 13.52
N PHE A 180 -12.69 -3.24 13.21
CA PHE A 180 -12.86 -2.19 14.21
C PHE A 180 -14.23 -2.23 14.88
N ALA A 181 -15.30 -2.50 14.12
CA ALA A 181 -16.64 -2.66 14.67
C ALA A 181 -16.73 -3.87 15.60
N LEU A 182 -16.16 -5.03 15.21
CA LEU A 182 -16.11 -6.22 16.06
C LEU A 182 -15.37 -5.93 17.37
N ASN A 183 -14.24 -5.24 17.28
CA ASN A 183 -13.45 -4.84 18.45
C ASN A 183 -14.24 -3.89 19.37
N LEU A 184 -14.84 -2.83 18.82
CA LEU A 184 -15.60 -1.83 19.56
C LEU A 184 -16.80 -2.42 20.31
N PHE A 185 -17.49 -3.39 19.70
CA PHE A 185 -18.64 -4.06 20.32
C PHE A 185 -18.25 -5.27 21.18
N GLY A 186 -16.96 -5.59 21.30
CA GLY A 186 -16.48 -6.76 22.02
C GLY A 186 -17.02 -8.08 21.45
N VAL A 187 -17.25 -8.15 20.13
CA VAL A 187 -17.80 -9.33 19.47
C VAL A 187 -16.66 -10.29 19.15
N GLU A 188 -16.59 -11.37 19.92
CA GLU A 188 -15.68 -12.47 19.63
C GLU A 188 -16.21 -13.31 18.47
N LEU A 189 -15.37 -13.50 17.45
CA LEU A 189 -15.68 -14.39 16.34
C LEU A 189 -15.55 -15.86 16.79
N TRP A 190 -16.42 -16.71 16.26
CA TRP A 190 -16.36 -18.15 16.49
C TRP A 190 -15.00 -18.71 16.02
N THR A 191 -14.36 -19.56 16.83
CA THR A 191 -12.98 -20.05 16.60
C THR A 191 -12.69 -20.60 15.20
N PRO A 192 -13.59 -21.37 14.55
CA PRO A 192 -13.37 -21.79 13.16
C PRO A 192 -13.30 -20.63 12.16
N VAL A 193 -14.02 -19.54 12.41
CA VAL A 193 -13.98 -18.33 11.55
C VAL A 193 -12.65 -17.61 11.72
N THR A 194 -12.19 -17.40 12.96
CA THR A 194 -10.87 -16.77 13.20
C THR A 194 -9.75 -17.62 12.61
N THR A 195 -9.79 -18.94 12.81
CA THR A 195 -8.81 -19.87 12.22
C THR A 195 -8.79 -19.78 10.68
N MET A 196 -9.96 -19.70 10.04
CA MET A 196 -10.05 -19.52 8.59
C MET A 196 -9.45 -18.19 8.14
N LEU A 197 -9.72 -17.10 8.87
CA LEU A 197 -9.18 -15.77 8.58
C LEU A 197 -7.66 -15.75 8.73
N ASP A 198 -7.11 -16.39 9.76
CA ASP A 198 -5.67 -16.45 9.99
C ASP A 198 -4.95 -17.29 8.92
N LEU A 199 -5.56 -18.42 8.52
CA LEU A 199 -5.05 -19.22 7.40
C LEU A 199 -5.02 -18.40 6.10
N LEU A 200 -6.11 -17.71 5.77
CA LEU A 200 -6.17 -16.81 4.61
C LEU A 200 -5.18 -15.66 4.74
N GLY A 201 -5.06 -15.06 5.92
CA GLY A 201 -4.19 -13.92 6.19
C GLY A 201 -2.71 -14.28 6.07
N SER A 202 -2.31 -15.48 6.53
CA SER A 202 -0.93 -15.97 6.45
C SER A 202 -0.40 -16.09 5.01
N ALA A 203 -1.29 -16.27 4.03
CA ALA A 203 -0.95 -16.31 2.62
C ALA A 203 -0.63 -14.92 2.02
N SER A 204 -1.01 -13.82 2.71
CA SER A 204 -0.99 -12.45 2.14
C SER A 204 0.41 -12.05 1.68
N VAL A 205 1.38 -12.12 2.58
CA VAL A 205 2.77 -11.69 2.33
C VAL A 205 3.43 -12.54 1.24
N PRO A 206 3.49 -13.89 1.34
CA PRO A 206 4.18 -14.69 0.33
C PRO A 206 3.52 -14.60 -1.06
N CYS A 207 2.18 -14.67 -1.14
CA CYS A 207 1.49 -14.58 -2.41
C CYS A 207 1.62 -13.19 -3.05
N ALA A 208 1.58 -12.11 -2.26
CA ALA A 208 1.73 -10.76 -2.79
C ALA A 208 3.14 -10.50 -3.32
N LEU A 209 4.18 -10.95 -2.61
CA LEU A 209 5.57 -10.80 -3.04
C LEU A 209 5.87 -11.64 -4.30
N PHE A 210 5.35 -12.87 -4.36
CA PHE A 210 5.42 -13.70 -5.56
C PHE A 210 4.71 -13.04 -6.75
N ALA A 211 3.48 -12.56 -6.55
CA ALA A 211 2.70 -11.89 -7.59
C ALA A 211 3.36 -10.58 -8.07
N LEU A 212 3.98 -9.82 -7.16
CA LEU A 212 4.80 -8.66 -7.51
C LEU A 212 5.95 -9.06 -8.44
N GLY A 213 6.69 -10.11 -8.09
CA GLY A 213 7.73 -10.69 -8.94
C GLY A 213 7.24 -11.07 -10.33
N GLY A 214 6.14 -11.82 -10.38
CA GLY A 214 5.53 -12.23 -11.65
C GLY A 214 5.04 -11.05 -12.49
N SER A 215 4.54 -9.98 -11.85
CA SER A 215 4.12 -8.75 -12.53
C SER A 215 5.32 -8.02 -13.13
N LEU A 216 6.45 -8.00 -12.44
CA LEU A 216 7.71 -7.38 -12.90
C LEU A 216 8.36 -8.15 -14.07
N ALA A 217 8.07 -9.44 -14.23
CA ALA A 217 8.67 -10.26 -15.29
C ALA A 217 8.38 -9.74 -16.70
N GLY A 218 7.22 -9.10 -16.91
CA GLY A 218 6.81 -8.52 -18.19
C GLY A 218 7.36 -7.13 -18.47
N TYR A 219 8.06 -6.50 -17.52
CA TYR A 219 8.63 -5.17 -17.69
C TYR A 219 10.14 -5.22 -18.00
N SER A 220 10.56 -4.40 -18.96
CA SER A 220 11.99 -4.17 -19.22
C SER A 220 12.57 -3.25 -18.15
N LEU A 221 13.71 -3.62 -17.56
CA LEU A 221 14.44 -2.79 -16.59
C LEU A 221 15.06 -1.52 -17.22
N GLY A 222 15.04 -1.38 -18.55
CA GLY A 222 15.60 -0.24 -19.29
C GLY A 222 14.55 0.84 -19.58
N GLY A 223 14.99 2.11 -19.63
CA GLY A 223 14.19 3.26 -20.09
C GLY A 223 14.07 4.40 -19.07
N ASP A 224 13.76 4.09 -17.81
CA ASP A 224 13.38 5.09 -16.79
C ASP A 224 14.18 4.99 -15.48
N VAL A 225 15.46 4.59 -15.56
CA VAL A 225 16.32 4.41 -14.37
C VAL A 225 16.51 5.73 -13.59
N GLY A 226 16.64 6.86 -14.29
CA GLY A 226 16.76 8.18 -13.67
C GLY A 226 15.54 8.56 -12.82
N PRO A 227 14.32 8.57 -13.39
CA PRO A 227 13.08 8.71 -12.63
C PRO A 227 12.95 7.74 -11.46
N ALA A 228 13.24 6.45 -11.67
CA ALA A 228 13.13 5.44 -10.62
C ALA A 228 14.11 5.68 -9.46
N ALA A 229 15.37 6.02 -9.76
CA ALA A 229 16.38 6.34 -8.76
C ALA A 229 16.01 7.59 -7.94
N TRP A 230 15.48 8.62 -8.61
CA TRP A 230 14.99 9.82 -7.94
C TRP A 230 13.81 9.52 -7.01
N LEU A 231 12.79 8.79 -7.49
CA LEU A 231 11.65 8.38 -6.66
C LEU A 231 12.11 7.53 -5.47
N GLY A 232 13.11 6.66 -5.67
CA GLY A 232 13.76 5.92 -4.60
C GLY A 232 14.40 6.86 -3.56
N PHE A 233 15.18 7.85 -3.98
CA PHE A 233 15.79 8.84 -3.08
C PHE A 233 14.73 9.63 -2.30
N VAL A 234 13.69 10.12 -2.97
CA VAL A 234 12.59 10.85 -2.32
C VAL A 234 11.92 9.98 -1.27
N LYS A 235 11.64 8.71 -1.60
CA LYS A 235 10.95 7.79 -0.69
C LYS A 235 11.80 7.35 0.50
N LEU A 236 13.11 7.19 0.31
CA LEU A 236 14.02 6.66 1.33
C LEU A 236 14.63 7.76 2.21
N VAL A 237 14.72 8.99 1.71
CA VAL A 237 15.39 10.10 2.42
C VAL A 237 14.42 11.24 2.68
N VAL A 238 13.80 11.79 1.63
CA VAL A 238 13.00 13.01 1.74
C VAL A 238 11.71 12.75 2.53
N HIS A 239 11.04 11.62 2.30
CA HIS A 239 9.78 11.31 2.96
C HIS A 239 9.93 11.08 4.47
N PRO A 240 10.84 10.21 4.96
CA PRO A 240 11.10 10.08 6.38
C PRO A 240 11.55 11.40 7.02
N PHE A 241 12.41 12.17 6.34
CA PHE A 241 12.89 13.46 6.84
C PHE A 241 11.78 14.50 7.01
N LEU A 242 10.88 14.62 6.04
CA LEU A 242 9.74 15.54 6.12
C LEU A 242 8.75 15.13 7.20
N VAL A 243 8.47 13.82 7.34
CA VAL A 243 7.60 13.34 8.42
C VAL A 243 8.25 13.62 9.78
N TRP A 244 9.56 13.39 9.93
CA TRP A 244 10.29 13.69 11.16
C TRP A 244 10.32 15.18 11.51
N LEU A 245 10.39 16.07 10.51
CA LEU A 245 10.37 17.51 10.74
C LEU A 245 8.99 18.04 11.19
N ILE A 246 7.91 17.39 10.77
CA ILE A 246 6.53 17.81 11.08
C ILE A 246 6.04 17.21 12.40
N ALA A 247 6.52 16.01 12.76
CA ALA A 247 6.19 15.29 13.99
C ALA A 247 6.81 15.97 15.22
#